data_AF-A0A929F591-F1
#
_entry.id   AF-A0A929F591-F1
#
_cell.length_a   1.000
_cell.length_b   1.000
_cell.length_c   1.000
_cell.angle_alpha   90.00
_cell.angle_beta   90.00
_cell.angle_gamma   90.00
#
_symmetry.space_group_name_H-M   'P 1'
#
loop_
_entity.id
_entity.type
_entity.pdbx_description
1 polymer ?
#
loop_
_entity_poly.entity_id
_entity_poly.type
_entity_poly.pdbx_seq_one_letter_code
_entity_poly.pdbx_strand_id
1 'polypeptide(L)'
;FRELKKDLENKGHSFRTNSDTEVIVHLYEEYGKDLVHHLRGMFAIAVWDIKNKRLLVARDRLGIKPLFYSVVGKNVIFGSEMKSILASGLVSRDMNHQAVDAYFTYTYIPAPLTIYKDINKLEPGNLMIIDSL
;
A
#
# COMPACT_ATOMS: atom_id res chain seq x y z
N PHE A 1 -15.06 10.47 -0.65
CA PHE A 1 -14.58 10.80 0.70
C PHE A 1 -15.57 11.68 1.49
N ARG A 2 -16.30 12.62 0.88
CA ARG A 2 -17.25 13.50 1.59
C ARG A 2 -18.32 12.76 2.42
N GLU A 3 -18.88 11.67 1.89
CA GLU A 3 -19.82 10.81 2.62
C GLU A 3 -19.16 10.18 3.86
N LEU A 4 -17.98 9.56 3.69
CA LEU A 4 -17.21 8.98 4.80
C LEU A 4 -16.85 10.02 5.86
N LYS A 5 -16.49 11.25 5.46
CA LYS A 5 -16.26 12.36 6.38
C LYS A 5 -17.51 12.66 7.21
N LYS A 6 -18.67 12.79 6.57
CA LYS A 6 -19.94 13.03 7.26
C LYS A 6 -20.31 11.90 8.22
N ASP A 7 -20.09 10.65 7.82
CA ASP A 7 -20.34 9.48 8.68
C ASP A 7 -19.43 9.48 9.92
N LEU A 8 -18.16 9.86 9.76
CA LEU A 8 -17.20 9.99 10.86
C LEU A 8 -17.50 11.20 11.76
N GLU A 9 -17.93 12.33 11.20
CA GLU A 9 -18.39 13.49 11.98
C GLU A 9 -19.58 13.12 12.87
N ASN A 10 -20.54 12.34 12.33
CA ASN A 10 -21.67 11.82 13.11
C ASN A 10 -21.24 10.85 14.23
N LYS A 11 -20.07 10.23 14.10
CA LYS A 11 -19.46 9.37 15.13
C LYS A 11 -18.59 10.13 16.12
N GLY A 12 -18.46 11.45 15.97
CA GLY A 12 -17.73 12.32 16.90
C GLY A 12 -16.31 12.67 16.46
N HIS A 13 -15.87 12.28 15.25
CA HIS A 13 -14.57 12.71 14.74
C HIS A 13 -14.60 14.20 14.35
N SER A 14 -13.53 14.91 14.67
CA SER A 14 -13.37 16.33 14.35
C SER A 14 -12.27 16.52 13.29
N PHE A 15 -12.65 17.01 12.12
CA PHE A 15 -11.74 17.23 11.00
C PHE A 15 -11.14 18.64 11.02
N ARG A 16 -9.84 18.75 10.74
CA ARG A 16 -9.12 20.02 10.60
C ARG A 16 -9.02 20.48 9.15
N THR A 17 -9.07 19.54 8.21
CA THR A 17 -8.90 19.79 6.77
C THR A 17 -10.10 19.25 5.97
N ASN A 18 -10.09 19.52 4.67
CA ASN A 18 -11.02 18.97 3.69
C ASN A 18 -10.32 18.02 2.69
N SER A 19 -9.25 17.36 3.13
CA SER A 19 -8.52 16.37 2.34
C SER A 19 -9.07 14.96 2.54
N ASP A 20 -8.98 14.15 1.48
CA ASP A 20 -9.22 12.71 1.53
C ASP A 20 -8.24 11.96 2.45
N THR A 21 -7.03 12.50 2.64
CA THR A 21 -5.98 11.89 3.46
C THR A 21 -6.36 11.88 4.94
N GLU A 22 -6.97 12.97 5.44
CA GLU A 22 -7.43 13.02 6.84
C GLU A 22 -8.58 12.05 7.10
N VAL A 23 -9.43 11.78 6.10
CA VAL A 23 -10.47 10.74 6.20
C VAL A 23 -9.85 9.37 6.44
N ILE A 24 -8.71 9.05 5.81
CA ILE A 24 -8.02 7.78 6.02
C ILE A 24 -7.55 7.64 7.48
N VAL A 25 -7.05 8.72 8.07
CA VAL A 25 -6.60 8.74 9.48
C VAL A 25 -7.77 8.42 10.41
N HIS A 26 -8.88 9.14 10.28
CA HIS A 26 -10.06 8.92 11.14
C HIS A 26 -10.73 7.56 10.87
N LEU A 27 -10.71 7.05 9.63
CA LEU A 27 -11.17 5.69 9.38
C LEU A 27 -10.29 4.64 10.06
N TYR A 28 -8.97 4.84 10.10
CA TYR A 28 -8.07 3.93 10.82
C TYR A 28 -8.29 4.02 12.33
N GLU A 29 -8.55 5.21 12.89
CA GLU A 29 -8.90 5.37 14.31
C GLU A 29 -10.19 4.61 14.68
N GLU A 30 -11.21 4.67 13.82
CA GLU A 30 -12.52 4.05 14.06
C GLU A 30 -12.52 2.53 13.79
N TYR A 31 -11.86 2.08 12.71
CA TYR A 31 -11.98 0.71 12.20
C TYR A 31 -10.66 -0.08 12.20
N GLY A 32 -9.54 0.53 12.58
CA GLY A 32 -8.22 -0.09 12.47
C GLY A 32 -7.95 -0.58 11.05
N LYS A 33 -7.41 -1.80 10.91
CA LYS A 33 -7.10 -2.40 9.60
C LYS A 33 -8.32 -2.58 8.69
N ASP A 34 -9.52 -2.66 9.27
CA ASP A 34 -10.75 -2.91 8.53
C ASP A 34 -11.25 -1.66 7.80
N LEU A 35 -10.55 -0.51 7.92
CA LEU A 35 -10.84 0.70 7.15
C LEU A 35 -10.96 0.46 5.65
N VAL A 36 -10.19 -0.51 5.13
CA VAL A 36 -10.12 -0.81 3.69
C VAL A 36 -11.47 -1.26 3.12
N HIS A 37 -12.36 -1.79 3.96
CA HIS A 37 -13.70 -2.18 3.55
C HIS A 37 -14.60 -0.97 3.28
N HIS A 38 -14.32 0.17 3.93
CA HIS A 38 -15.06 1.43 3.78
C HIS A 38 -14.55 2.28 2.62
N LEU A 39 -13.31 2.05 2.16
CA LEU A 39 -12.75 2.76 1.02
C LEU A 39 -13.37 2.28 -0.31
N ARG A 40 -13.78 3.25 -1.12
CA ARG A 40 -14.31 3.04 -2.47
C ARG A 40 -13.50 3.86 -3.47
N GLY A 41 -13.12 3.24 -4.59
CA GLY A 41 -12.34 3.85 -5.66
C GLY A 41 -10.89 3.39 -5.69
N MET A 42 -10.06 4.14 -6.42
CA MET A 42 -8.64 3.88 -6.62
C MET A 42 -7.80 4.48 -5.48
N PHE A 43 -6.95 3.68 -4.85
CA PHE A 43 -6.11 4.12 -3.74
C PHE A 43 -4.89 3.21 -3.55
N ALA A 44 -3.80 3.81 -3.10
CA ALA A 44 -2.67 3.11 -2.51
C ALA A 44 -2.27 3.95 -1.29
N ILE A 45 -2.44 3.39 -0.09
CA ILE A 45 -2.32 4.15 1.16
C ILE A 45 -1.29 3.48 2.08
N ALA A 46 -0.67 4.30 2.92
CA ALA A 46 0.17 3.84 4.02
C ALA A 46 -0.21 4.60 5.29
N VAL A 47 -0.44 3.87 6.38
CA VAL A 47 -0.72 4.41 7.71
C VAL A 47 0.36 3.91 8.65
N TRP A 48 1.08 4.84 9.28
CA TRP A 48 2.00 4.52 10.37
C TRP A 48 1.34 4.85 11.71
N ASP A 49 1.03 3.80 12.47
CA ASP A 49 0.48 3.88 13.81
C ASP A 49 1.62 3.88 14.82
N ILE A 50 1.92 5.08 15.35
CA ILE A 50 2.99 5.29 16.32
C ILE A 50 2.70 4.56 17.64
N LYS A 51 1.44 4.52 18.07
CA LYS A 51 1.05 3.94 19.36
C LYS A 51 1.28 2.43 19.37
N ASN A 52 0.92 1.76 18.28
CA ASN A 52 1.08 0.32 18.13
C ASN A 52 2.36 -0.09 17.38
N LYS A 53 3.20 0.89 16.98
CA LYS A 53 4.39 0.69 16.13
C LYS A 53 4.10 -0.19 14.91
N ARG A 54 3.03 0.14 14.20
CA ARG A 54 2.49 -0.67 13.09
C ARG A 54 2.45 0.12 11.79
N LEU A 55 2.95 -0.49 10.73
CA LEU A 55 2.76 -0.01 9.37
C LEU A 55 1.64 -0.81 8.71
N LEU A 56 0.59 -0.13 8.24
CA LEU A 56 -0.41 -0.68 7.34
C LEU A 56 -0.21 -0.08 5.96
N VAL A 57 -0.11 -0.91 4.93
CA VAL A 57 -0.07 -0.47 3.53
C VAL A 57 -1.16 -1.21 2.77
N ALA A 58 -2.02 -0.51 2.03
CA ALA A 58 -3.15 -1.13 1.33
C ALA A 58 -3.27 -0.64 -0.11
N ARG A 59 -3.67 -1.55 -1.01
CA ARG A 59 -3.92 -1.28 -2.42
C ARG A 59 -5.38 -1.52 -2.76
N ASP A 60 -5.93 -0.68 -3.63
CA ASP A 60 -7.33 -0.79 -4.04
C ASP A 60 -7.67 -2.13 -4.70
N ARG A 61 -8.96 -2.48 -4.65
CA ARG A 61 -9.52 -3.77 -5.08
C ARG A 61 -9.17 -4.15 -6.52
N LEU A 62 -9.10 -3.17 -7.41
CA LEU A 62 -8.81 -3.38 -8.82
C LEU A 62 -7.32 -3.21 -9.15
N GLY A 63 -6.51 -2.78 -8.18
CA GLY A 63 -5.08 -2.50 -8.36
C GLY A 63 -4.82 -1.32 -9.30
N ILE A 64 -5.73 -0.34 -9.36
CA ILE A 64 -5.60 0.83 -10.25
C ILE A 64 -4.37 1.65 -9.86
N LYS A 65 -4.14 1.88 -8.57
CA LYS A 65 -2.93 2.57 -8.10
C LYS A 65 -1.76 1.59 -7.95
N PRO A 66 -0.57 1.89 -8.49
CA PRO A 66 0.58 1.04 -8.31
C PRO A 66 1.09 1.15 -6.87
N LEU A 67 1.54 0.01 -6.34
CA LEU A 67 2.20 -0.07 -5.04
C LEU A 67 3.19 -1.22 -5.07
N PHE A 68 4.46 -0.88 -4.90
CA PHE A 68 5.58 -1.81 -4.87
C PHE A 68 6.19 -1.80 -3.48
N TYR A 69 6.79 -2.92 -3.09
CA TYR A 69 7.47 -3.05 -1.82
C TYR A 69 8.64 -4.04 -1.89
N SER A 70 9.54 -3.92 -0.92
CA SER A 70 10.59 -4.89 -0.63
C SER A 70 10.77 -4.98 0.89
N VAL A 71 11.13 -6.18 1.36
CA VAL A 71 11.49 -6.44 2.75
C VAL A 71 12.92 -6.94 2.76
N VAL A 72 13.83 -6.14 3.32
CA VAL A 72 15.27 -6.43 3.35
C VAL A 72 15.76 -6.41 4.79
N GLY A 73 15.99 -7.59 5.36
CA GLY A 73 16.31 -7.73 6.78
C GLY A 73 15.19 -7.14 7.64
N LYS A 74 15.49 -6.06 8.37
CA LYS A 74 14.52 -5.33 9.22
C LYS A 74 13.88 -4.12 8.51
N ASN A 75 14.28 -3.82 7.28
CA ASN A 75 13.78 -2.67 6.54
C ASN A 75 12.59 -3.07 5.68
N VAL A 76 11.57 -2.21 5.67
CA VAL A 76 10.48 -2.25 4.70
C VAL A 76 10.55 -1.00 3.86
N ILE A 77 10.60 -1.18 2.53
CA ILE A 77 10.68 -0.08 1.57
C ILE A 77 9.50 -0.24 0.64
N PHE A 78 8.73 0.81 0.43
CA PHE A 78 7.57 0.79 -0.45
C PHE A 78 7.44 2.10 -1.21
N GLY A 79 6.72 2.06 -2.33
CA GLY A 79 6.47 3.25 -3.14
C GLY A 79 5.55 2.97 -4.31
N SER A 80 5.07 4.03 -4.94
CA SER A 80 4.25 3.95 -6.16
C SER A 80 5.07 3.56 -7.40
N GLU A 81 6.41 3.62 -7.32
CA GLU A 81 7.33 3.31 -8.43
C GLU A 81 8.51 2.48 -7.94
N MET A 82 8.92 1.47 -8.74
CA MET A 82 10.07 0.62 -8.41
C MET A 82 11.38 1.40 -8.29
N LYS A 83 11.54 2.50 -9.06
CA LYS A 83 12.75 3.33 -9.04
C LYS A 83 13.03 3.94 -7.66
N SER A 84 11.98 4.25 -6.89
CA SER A 84 12.11 4.76 -5.53
C SER A 84 12.67 3.70 -4.58
N ILE A 85 12.30 2.43 -4.78
CA ILE A 85 12.84 1.31 -4.01
C ILE A 85 14.29 1.06 -4.40
N LEU A 86 14.61 1.07 -5.70
CA LEU A 86 15.98 0.93 -6.20
C LEU A 86 16.92 2.04 -5.70
N ALA A 87 16.40 3.26 -5.54
CA ALA A 87 17.16 4.39 -5.03
C ALA A 87 17.60 4.24 -3.56
N SER A 88 16.99 3.32 -2.80
CA SER A 88 17.40 3.02 -1.42
C SER A 88 18.79 2.39 -1.31
N GLY A 89 19.28 1.75 -2.37
CA GLY A 89 20.52 0.96 -2.34
C GLY A 89 20.43 -0.34 -1.53
N LEU A 90 19.24 -0.70 -1.01
CA LEU A 90 19.05 -1.88 -0.16
C LEU A 90 18.63 -3.14 -0.93
N VAL A 91 18.25 -3.01 -2.20
CA VAL A 91 17.77 -4.13 -3.04
C VAL A 91 18.72 -4.38 -4.22
N SER A 92 18.84 -5.65 -4.64
CA SER A 92 19.58 -5.98 -5.86
C SER A 92 18.83 -5.50 -7.12
N ARG A 93 19.60 -5.26 -8.19
CA ARG A 93 19.07 -5.00 -9.55
C ARG A 93 18.96 -6.28 -10.38
N ASP A 94 19.10 -7.44 -9.76
CA ASP A 94 19.01 -8.73 -10.45
C ASP A 94 17.62 -8.93 -11.06
N MET A 95 17.62 -9.40 -12.30
CA MET A 95 16.41 -9.62 -13.06
C MET A 95 15.67 -10.88 -12.59
N ASN A 96 14.36 -10.78 -12.44
CA ASN A 96 13.51 -11.93 -12.15
C ASN A 96 13.17 -12.68 -13.45
N HIS A 97 13.83 -13.81 -13.68
CA HIS A 97 13.61 -14.62 -14.89
C HIS A 97 12.18 -15.15 -15.02
N GLN A 98 11.48 -15.41 -13.90
CA GLN A 98 10.05 -15.79 -13.94
C GLN A 98 9.18 -14.62 -14.41
N ALA A 99 9.52 -13.40 -14.03
CA ALA A 99 8.81 -12.21 -14.51
C ALA A 99 9.06 -11.97 -16.01
N VAL A 100 10.26 -12.27 -16.50
CA VAL A 100 10.57 -12.19 -17.94
C VAL A 100 9.76 -13.22 -18.72
N ASP A 101 9.71 -14.46 -18.25
CA ASP A 101 8.89 -15.52 -18.84
C ASP A 101 7.40 -15.15 -18.85
N ALA A 102 6.88 -14.63 -17.72
CA ALA A 102 5.51 -14.15 -17.63
C ALA A 102 5.24 -12.98 -18.60
N TYR A 103 6.19 -12.08 -18.79
CA TYR A 103 6.06 -10.99 -19.76
C TYR A 103 5.95 -11.51 -21.19
N PHE A 104 6.78 -12.48 -21.59
CA PHE A 104 6.69 -13.08 -22.92
C PHE A 104 5.42 -13.92 -23.12
N THR A 105 4.91 -14.55 -22.05
CA THR A 105 3.69 -15.35 -22.10
C THR A 105 2.42 -14.50 -22.12
N TYR A 106 2.34 -13.47 -21.27
CA TYR A 106 1.11 -12.72 -21.02
C TYR A 106 1.14 -11.30 -21.58
N THR A 107 2.26 -10.82 -22.13
CA THR A 107 2.52 -9.42 -22.54
C THR A 107 2.56 -8.39 -21.40
N TYR A 108 2.52 -8.85 -20.14
CA TYR A 108 2.71 -8.04 -18.95
C TYR A 108 3.23 -8.89 -17.78
N ILE A 109 3.78 -8.25 -16.75
CA ILE A 109 4.24 -8.94 -15.53
C ILE A 109 3.09 -8.91 -14.49
N PRO A 110 2.45 -10.04 -14.15
CA PRO A 110 1.37 -10.08 -13.17
C PRO A 110 1.86 -9.80 -11.75
N ALA A 111 0.98 -9.34 -10.86
CA ALA A 111 1.31 -9.34 -9.43
C ALA A 111 1.47 -10.80 -8.94
N PRO A 112 2.32 -11.07 -7.95
CA PRO A 112 3.16 -10.13 -7.20
C PRO A 112 4.49 -9.79 -7.90
N LEU A 113 4.76 -10.36 -9.07
CA LEU A 113 6.05 -10.23 -9.75
C LEU A 113 6.35 -8.80 -10.20
N THR A 114 7.65 -8.50 -10.27
CA THR A 114 8.22 -7.38 -11.01
C THR A 114 9.45 -7.84 -11.79
N ILE A 115 10.00 -6.99 -12.64
CA ILE A 115 11.23 -7.31 -13.39
C ILE A 115 12.44 -7.52 -12.48
N TYR A 116 12.40 -7.05 -11.22
CA TYR A 116 13.47 -7.21 -10.22
C TYR A 116 13.13 -8.32 -9.23
N LYS A 117 14.11 -9.14 -8.86
CA LYS A 117 13.91 -10.26 -7.92
C LYS A 117 13.43 -9.80 -6.54
N ASP A 118 13.98 -8.71 -6.04
CA ASP A 118 13.77 -8.26 -4.66
C ASP A 118 12.62 -7.26 -4.51
N ILE A 119 11.89 -6.97 -5.59
CA ILE A 119 10.77 -6.02 -5.57
C ILE A 119 9.49 -6.76 -5.93
N ASN A 120 8.49 -6.62 -5.06
CA ASN A 120 7.16 -7.18 -5.26
C ASN A 120 6.15 -6.05 -5.52
N LYS A 121 5.15 -6.34 -6.34
CA LYS A 121 3.97 -5.51 -6.54
C LYS A 121 2.89 -6.01 -5.57
N LEU A 122 2.39 -5.17 -4.66
CA LEU A 122 1.32 -5.59 -3.76
C LEU A 122 0.09 -5.96 -4.59
N GLU A 123 -0.51 -7.12 -4.33
CA GLU A 123 -1.64 -7.59 -5.13
C GLU A 123 -2.87 -6.66 -5.03
N PRO A 124 -3.71 -6.59 -6.07
CA PRO A 124 -4.99 -5.89 -5.99
C PRO A 124 -5.82 -6.35 -4.78
N GLY A 125 -6.45 -5.41 -4.08
CA GLY A 125 -7.33 -5.70 -2.93
C GLY A 125 -6.64 -6.25 -1.69
N ASN A 126 -5.31 -6.26 -1.66
CA ASN A 126 -4.54 -6.75 -0.53
C ASN A 126 -4.01 -5.60 0.34
N LEU A 127 -3.75 -5.95 1.60
CA LEU A 127 -3.07 -5.09 2.56
C LEU A 127 -1.90 -5.83 3.19
N MET A 128 -0.89 -5.09 3.57
CA MET A 128 0.28 -5.54 4.31
C MET A 128 0.29 -4.88 5.67
N ILE A 129 0.49 -5.67 6.72
CA ILE A 129 0.69 -5.18 8.09
C ILE A 129 2.06 -5.63 8.55
N ILE A 130 2.85 -4.68 9.05
CA ILE A 130 4.12 -4.95 9.69
C ILE A 130 4.06 -4.38 11.10
N ASP A 131 4.25 -5.24 12.08
CA ASP A 131 4.42 -4.87 13.48
C ASP A 131 5.91 -4.78 13.80
N SER A 132 6.34 -3.70 14.44
CA SER A 132 7.66 -3.66 15.08
C SER A 132 7.62 -4.54 16.33
N LEU A 133 8.57 -5.48 16.42
CA LEU A 133 8.94 -6.11 17.69
C LEU A 133 9.50 -5.06 18.67
#